data_AF-A0A433PM58-F1
#
_entry.id   AF-A0A433PM58-F1
#
_cell.length_a   1.000
_cell.length_b   1.000
_cell.length_c   1.000
_cell.angle_alpha   90.00
_cell.angle_beta   90.00
_cell.angle_gamma   90.00
#
_symmetry.space_group_name_H-M   'P 1'
#
loop_
_entity.id
_entity.type
_entity.pdbx_description
1 polymer ?
#
loop_
_entity_poly.entity_id
_entity_poly.type
_entity_poly.pdbx_seq_one_letter_code
_entity_poly.pdbx_strand_id
1 'polypeptide(L)'
;MHKNDRRFSYHSTMLIARAFRYCAAPRAIATPTAAPQIRLTILPALRPLSTLTKPHLLSTLTLTHTPFSLRPSSFRLIPNSPMATLNQVMRGARKPKNKLSKTPALDSCYQKKGVCNKVYTTKPKKPNSAVRKVARVKLSNGKVVIAYIPGEGHNLQEHSVVLVRGGRVPDLPGVRYHIIRGALDLQGVPNRMTSRSKYGSE
;
A
#
# COMPACT_ATOMS: atom_id res chain seq x y z
N MET A 1 -38.08 27.96 44.27
CA MET A 1 -37.84 28.65 42.98
C MET A 1 -37.45 27.59 41.95
N HIS A 2 -38.34 26.84 41.31
CA HIS A 2 -39.35 27.21 40.29
C HIS A 2 -38.78 27.94 39.06
N LYS A 3 -38.56 27.17 37.96
CA LYS A 3 -38.97 27.41 36.56
C LYS A 3 -38.29 26.36 35.66
N ASN A 4 -39.01 25.33 35.21
CA ASN A 4 -39.90 25.24 34.03
C ASN A 4 -39.17 25.05 32.68
N ASP A 5 -39.36 23.84 32.13
CA ASP A 5 -39.87 23.51 30.80
C ASP A 5 -39.29 24.18 29.54
N ARG A 6 -38.86 23.35 28.57
CA ARG A 6 -39.70 23.08 27.39
C ARG A 6 -39.25 21.88 26.56
N ARG A 7 -40.25 21.05 26.25
CA ARG A 7 -40.32 19.96 25.27
C ARG A 7 -40.02 20.48 23.86
N PHE A 8 -39.41 19.65 23.02
CA PHE A 8 -39.80 19.58 21.60
C PHE A 8 -39.71 18.13 21.11
N SER A 9 -40.87 17.50 21.15
CA SER A 9 -41.24 16.32 20.38
C SER A 9 -41.60 16.79 18.98
N TYR A 10 -41.04 16.15 17.95
CA TYR A 10 -41.62 16.14 16.62
C TYR A 10 -41.61 14.72 16.08
N HIS A 11 -42.77 14.09 16.18
CA HIS A 11 -43.23 13.09 15.23
C HIS A 11 -43.29 13.74 13.84
N SER A 12 -42.67 13.09 12.85
CA SER A 12 -43.25 13.06 11.51
C SER A 12 -43.01 11.69 10.91
N THR A 13 -44.06 10.88 11.03
CA THR A 13 -44.29 9.60 10.39
C THR A 13 -44.45 9.74 8.88
N MET A 14 -44.10 8.65 8.18
CA MET A 14 -44.47 8.31 6.80
C MET A 14 -43.87 9.13 5.66
N LEU A 15 -42.93 8.51 4.92
CA LEU A 15 -43.18 8.21 3.50
C LEU A 15 -42.24 7.10 2.97
N ILE A 16 -42.83 5.92 2.79
CA ILE A 16 -42.78 5.09 1.59
C ILE A 16 -41.42 4.52 1.14
N ALA A 17 -41.23 3.27 1.58
CA ALA A 17 -40.76 2.13 0.81
C ALA A 17 -40.56 2.32 -0.70
N ARG A 18 -39.36 1.97 -1.21
CA ARG A 18 -39.26 1.18 -2.45
C ARG A 18 -37.87 0.56 -2.67
N ALA A 19 -37.94 -0.73 -3.01
CA ALA A 19 -36.99 -1.50 -3.80
C ALA A 19 -35.67 -1.93 -3.13
N PHE A 20 -35.79 -2.97 -2.30
CA PHE A 20 -34.93 -4.15 -2.40
C PHE A 20 -34.69 -4.55 -3.86
N ARG A 21 -33.43 -4.59 -4.30
CA ARG A 21 -32.99 -5.55 -5.32
C ARG A 21 -31.86 -6.37 -4.76
N TYR A 22 -32.25 -7.56 -4.30
CA TYR A 22 -31.42 -8.75 -4.27
C TYR A 22 -30.83 -8.98 -5.67
N CYS A 23 -29.51 -9.13 -5.76
CA CYS A 23 -28.93 -10.01 -6.76
C CYS A 23 -27.90 -10.88 -6.05
N ALA A 24 -28.39 -12.03 -5.60
CA ALA A 24 -27.58 -13.15 -5.18
C ALA A 24 -26.82 -13.70 -6.41
N ALA A 25 -25.53 -13.99 -6.24
CA ALA A 25 -24.81 -14.89 -7.13
C ALA A 25 -24.08 -15.91 -6.24
N PRO A 26 -24.30 -17.23 -6.44
CA PRO A 26 -23.73 -18.26 -5.59
C PRO A 26 -22.24 -18.51 -5.87
N ARG A 27 -21.57 -18.98 -4.82
CA ARG A 27 -20.19 -19.45 -4.75
C ARG A 27 -19.93 -20.63 -5.69
N ALA A 28 -18.71 -20.73 -6.22
CA ALA A 28 -18.10 -22.01 -6.57
C ALA A 28 -16.75 -22.14 -5.85
N ILE A 29 -16.61 -23.26 -5.14
CA ILE A 29 -15.46 -23.73 -4.38
C ILE A 29 -14.70 -24.69 -5.28
N ALA A 30 -13.37 -24.56 -5.39
CA ALA A 30 -12.54 -25.60 -6.00
C ALA A 30 -11.13 -25.62 -5.38
N THR A 31 -10.87 -26.66 -4.59
CA THR A 31 -9.56 -27.27 -4.31
C THR A 31 -9.83 -28.76 -4.01
N PRO A 32 -8.83 -29.65 -3.95
CA PRO A 32 -7.57 -29.79 -4.69
C PRO A 32 -7.55 -31.15 -5.44
N THR A 33 -6.40 -31.58 -6.02
CA THR A 33 -5.81 -32.95 -5.91
C THR A 33 -4.99 -33.36 -7.16
N ALA A 34 -3.86 -34.04 -6.89
CA ALA A 34 -3.05 -34.92 -7.74
C ALA A 34 -2.00 -34.33 -8.72
N ALA A 35 -0.74 -34.44 -8.30
CA ALA A 35 0.40 -34.86 -9.12
C ALA A 35 0.72 -36.34 -8.77
N PRO A 36 1.75 -37.02 -9.32
CA PRO A 36 2.44 -36.95 -10.62
C PRO A 36 2.49 -38.35 -11.31
N GLN A 37 2.87 -38.42 -12.60
CA GLN A 37 3.52 -39.64 -13.14
C GLN A 37 4.57 -39.29 -14.19
N ILE A 38 5.66 -40.03 -14.10
CA ILE A 38 6.95 -39.92 -14.77
C ILE A 38 6.88 -40.58 -16.15
N ARG A 39 7.54 -40.01 -17.16
CA ARG A 39 8.04 -40.82 -18.28
C ARG A 39 9.36 -40.30 -18.83
N LEU A 40 10.38 -41.12 -18.63
CA LEU A 40 11.73 -41.06 -19.20
C LEU A 40 11.70 -41.46 -20.67
N THR A 41 12.41 -40.72 -21.53
CA THR A 41 13.03 -41.17 -22.80
C THR A 41 14.14 -40.16 -23.14
N ILE A 42 15.41 -40.43 -22.78
CA ILE A 42 16.47 -41.03 -23.61
C ILE A 42 16.90 -40.13 -24.80
N LEU A 43 18.04 -39.45 -24.59
CA LEU A 43 19.04 -38.93 -25.57
C LEU A 43 19.66 -40.11 -26.38
N PRO A 44 20.33 -39.96 -27.56
CA PRO A 44 21.45 -39.02 -27.74
C PRO A 44 21.78 -38.57 -29.20
N ALA A 45 22.92 -37.86 -29.32
CA ALA A 45 23.85 -37.67 -30.48
C ALA A 45 24.02 -36.18 -30.86
N LEU A 46 25.04 -35.45 -30.40
CA LEU A 46 26.48 -35.44 -30.75
C LEU A 46 26.82 -35.14 -32.24
N ARG A 47 27.16 -33.85 -32.48
CA ARG A 47 28.28 -33.31 -33.30
C ARG A 47 28.21 -33.53 -34.84
N PRO A 48 28.97 -32.80 -35.70
CA PRO A 48 30.12 -31.93 -35.40
C PRO A 48 30.16 -30.53 -36.08
N LEU A 49 31.09 -29.76 -35.54
CA LEU A 49 31.74 -28.56 -36.06
C LEU A 49 32.36 -28.83 -37.44
N SER A 50 32.20 -27.93 -38.41
CA SER A 50 33.09 -27.87 -39.57
C SER A 50 33.47 -26.44 -39.94
N THR A 51 34.78 -26.28 -40.01
CA THR A 51 35.59 -25.16 -40.46
C THR A 51 35.51 -25.00 -41.98
N LEU A 52 35.44 -23.77 -42.47
CA LEU A 52 35.88 -23.46 -43.84
C LEU A 52 36.89 -22.32 -43.83
N THR A 53 38.13 -22.72 -44.06
CA THR A 53 39.29 -21.95 -44.48
C THR A 53 39.14 -21.51 -45.93
N LYS A 54 39.68 -20.33 -46.29
CA LYS A 54 40.33 -20.01 -47.58
C LYS A 54 40.85 -18.55 -47.64
N PRO A 55 41.78 -18.20 -48.55
CA PRO A 55 43.15 -17.88 -48.18
C PRO A 55 43.56 -16.42 -48.43
N HIS A 56 44.73 -16.10 -47.88
CA HIS A 56 45.56 -14.93 -48.16
C HIS A 56 45.85 -14.73 -49.65
N LEU A 57 45.81 -13.48 -50.12
CA LEU A 57 46.78 -12.95 -51.08
C LEU A 57 47.09 -11.47 -50.77
N LEU A 58 48.39 -11.17 -50.82
CA LEU A 58 49.00 -9.85 -50.68
C LEU A 58 48.57 -8.92 -51.81
N SER A 59 48.45 -7.62 -51.55
CA SER A 59 48.96 -6.59 -52.48
C SER A 59 49.02 -5.18 -51.84
N THR A 60 50.22 -4.60 -51.95
CA THR A 60 50.55 -3.18 -52.18
C THR A 60 50.12 -2.11 -51.17
N LEU A 61 51.16 -1.58 -50.50
CA LEU A 61 51.20 -0.29 -49.80
C LEU A 61 51.01 0.86 -50.79
N THR A 62 49.96 1.67 -50.60
CA THR A 62 49.89 3.04 -51.13
C THR A 62 49.66 4.01 -49.98
N LEU A 63 50.70 4.77 -49.67
CA LEU A 63 50.73 5.80 -48.64
C LEU A 63 50.03 7.05 -49.19
N THR A 64 48.76 7.25 -48.82
CA THR A 64 48.06 8.51 -49.06
C THR A 64 47.84 9.21 -47.73
N HIS A 65 48.53 10.33 -47.54
CA HIS A 65 48.34 11.24 -46.41
C HIS A 65 46.95 11.89 -46.52
N THR A 66 45.94 11.31 -45.86
CA THR A 66 44.68 12.01 -45.58
C THR A 66 44.93 12.98 -44.42
N PRO A 67 44.62 14.28 -44.55
CA PRO A 67 44.74 15.20 -43.43
C PRO A 67 43.72 14.79 -42.36
N PHE A 68 44.24 14.50 -41.16
CA PHE A 68 43.48 14.26 -39.96
C PHE A 68 42.66 15.51 -39.65
N SER A 69 41.41 15.53 -40.13
CA SER A 69 40.45 16.56 -39.75
C SER A 69 40.17 16.38 -38.27
N LEU A 70 40.71 17.28 -37.45
CA LEU A 70 40.29 17.46 -36.07
C LEU A 70 38.83 17.89 -36.11
N ARG A 71 37.93 16.90 -36.15
CA ARG A 71 36.53 17.09 -35.84
C ARG A 71 36.53 17.68 -34.44
N PRO A 72 36.05 18.91 -34.21
CA PRO A 72 35.90 19.39 -32.86
C PRO A 72 35.03 18.34 -32.17
N SER A 73 35.55 17.78 -31.09
CA SER A 73 34.75 17.04 -30.13
C SER A 73 33.68 18.04 -29.69
N SER A 74 32.54 18.00 -30.38
CA SER A 74 31.35 18.72 -30.01
C SER A 74 31.04 18.17 -28.63
N PHE A 75 31.46 18.93 -27.60
CA PHE A 75 31.14 18.72 -26.21
C PHE A 75 29.67 18.34 -26.20
N ARG A 76 29.41 17.04 -26.04
CA ARG A 76 28.06 16.52 -26.03
C ARG A 76 27.53 16.97 -24.68
N LEU A 77 26.97 18.18 -24.65
CA LEU A 77 26.26 18.72 -23.51
C LEU A 77 25.34 17.60 -23.05
N ILE A 78 25.61 17.12 -21.83
CA ILE A 78 24.75 16.18 -21.14
C ILE A 78 23.34 16.77 -21.29
N PRO A 79 22.36 16.04 -21.86
CA PRO A 79 21.02 16.58 -22.01
C PRO A 79 20.45 16.74 -20.60
N ASN A 80 20.64 17.95 -20.04
CA ASN A 80 19.90 18.44 -18.91
C ASN A 80 18.42 18.29 -19.30
N SER A 81 17.66 17.62 -18.44
CA SER A 81 16.23 17.33 -18.59
C SER A 81 15.52 18.40 -19.42
N PRO A 82 14.78 18.06 -20.50
CA PRO A 82 14.26 19.06 -21.42
C PRO A 82 13.26 19.94 -20.68
N MET A 83 13.65 21.19 -20.44
CA MET A 83 12.69 22.22 -20.07
C MET A 83 11.71 22.36 -21.23
N ALA A 84 10.43 22.11 -20.96
CA ALA A 84 9.38 22.32 -21.95
C ALA A 84 9.37 23.80 -22.37
N THR A 85 9.37 24.03 -23.69
CA THR A 85 9.28 25.37 -24.27
C THR A 85 7.95 26.03 -23.87
N LEU A 86 7.90 27.37 -23.91
CA LEU A 86 6.69 28.13 -23.57
C LEU A 86 5.47 27.67 -24.38
N ASN A 87 5.64 27.46 -25.69
CA ASN A 87 4.57 26.98 -26.58
C ASN A 87 4.10 25.56 -26.22
N GLN A 88 4.99 24.69 -25.74
CA GLN A 88 4.60 23.35 -25.24
C GLN A 88 3.83 23.45 -23.92
N VAL A 89 4.23 24.37 -23.03
CA VAL A 89 3.49 24.63 -21.78
C VAL A 89 2.10 25.21 -22.09
N MET A 90 1.99 26.16 -23.03
CA MET A 90 0.71 26.69 -23.50
C MET A 90 -0.20 25.60 -24.09
N ARG A 91 0.38 24.59 -24.75
CA ARG A 91 -0.34 23.40 -25.25
C ARG A 91 -0.66 22.35 -24.17
N GLY A 92 -0.38 22.63 -22.90
CA GLY A 92 -0.72 21.74 -21.78
C GLY A 92 0.33 20.65 -21.47
N ALA A 93 1.61 20.87 -21.82
CA ALA A 93 2.67 19.90 -21.50
C ALA A 93 2.83 19.62 -20.00
N ARG A 94 2.44 20.55 -19.12
CA ARG A 94 2.49 20.38 -17.66
C ARG A 94 1.16 19.82 -17.16
N LYS A 95 1.16 18.56 -16.72
CA LYS A 95 0.01 17.93 -16.06
C LYS A 95 0.28 17.73 -14.56
N PRO A 96 -0.66 18.10 -13.67
CA PRO A 96 -0.50 17.82 -12.26
C PRO A 96 -0.50 16.31 -12.02
N LYS A 97 0.38 15.85 -11.13
CA LYS A 97 0.41 14.44 -10.71
C LYS A 97 -0.62 14.23 -9.60
N ASN A 98 -1.57 13.32 -9.81
CA ASN A 98 -2.54 12.94 -8.80
C ASN A 98 -1.86 12.20 -7.65
N LYS A 99 -2.05 12.68 -6.41
CA LYS A 99 -1.51 12.04 -5.20
C LYS A 99 -2.56 11.12 -4.59
N LEU A 100 -2.20 9.87 -4.34
CA LEU A 100 -3.06 8.92 -3.64
C LEU A 100 -3.01 9.14 -2.13
N SER A 101 -4.15 8.97 -1.47
CA SER A 101 -4.21 9.06 0.00
C SER A 101 -3.42 7.93 0.66
N LYS A 102 -2.67 8.29 1.70
CA LYS A 102 -1.96 7.33 2.56
C LYS A 102 -2.90 6.51 3.44
N THR A 103 -4.17 6.88 3.55
CA THR A 103 -5.18 6.25 4.42
C THR A 103 -6.55 6.17 3.72
N PRO A 104 -6.69 5.34 2.65
CA PRO A 104 -7.89 5.29 1.82
C PRO A 104 -9.11 4.66 2.52
N ALA A 105 -8.96 4.03 3.69
CA ALA A 105 -10.08 3.42 4.41
C ALA A 105 -10.87 4.41 5.26
N LEU A 106 -10.30 5.59 5.54
CA LEU A 106 -10.94 6.63 6.34
C LEU A 106 -11.82 7.58 5.52
N ASP A 107 -11.89 7.44 4.19
CA ASP A 107 -12.72 8.27 3.30
C ASP A 107 -12.63 9.77 3.63
N SER A 108 -11.40 10.28 3.77
CA SER A 108 -11.09 11.68 4.12
C SER A 108 -11.57 12.15 5.50
N CYS A 109 -12.10 11.27 6.36
CA CYS A 109 -12.33 11.57 7.77
C CYS A 109 -11.03 11.47 8.58
N TYR A 110 -10.92 12.25 9.66
CA TYR A 110 -9.78 12.16 10.58
C TYR A 110 -9.73 10.83 11.34
N GLN A 111 -10.91 10.37 11.78
CA GLN A 111 -11.09 9.20 12.64
C GLN A 111 -12.35 8.45 12.22
N LYS A 112 -12.36 7.13 12.39
CA LYS A 112 -13.57 6.32 12.18
C LYS A 112 -13.73 5.27 13.26
N LYS A 113 -14.98 5.05 13.65
CA LYS A 113 -15.39 3.96 14.53
C LYS A 113 -15.24 2.62 13.80
N GLY A 114 -14.83 1.60 14.54
CA GLY A 114 -14.77 0.24 14.05
C GLY A 114 -14.94 -0.78 15.16
N VAL A 115 -15.14 -2.03 14.77
CA VAL A 115 -15.27 -3.18 15.67
C VAL A 115 -14.09 -4.11 15.40
N CYS A 116 -13.43 -4.56 16.47
CA CYS A 116 -12.35 -5.54 16.37
C CYS A 116 -12.91 -6.92 15.98
N ASN A 117 -12.43 -7.47 14.87
CA ASN A 117 -12.73 -8.84 14.47
C ASN A 117 -11.83 -9.83 15.19
N LYS A 118 -10.53 -9.53 15.27
CA LYS A 118 -9.57 -10.34 16.00
C LYS A 118 -8.40 -9.50 16.47
N VAL A 119 -7.88 -9.81 17.64
CA VAL A 119 -6.69 -9.18 18.23
C VAL A 119 -5.57 -10.22 18.26
N TYR A 120 -4.39 -9.87 17.75
CA TYR A 120 -3.27 -10.80 17.65
C TYR A 120 -1.94 -10.04 17.63
N THR A 121 -0.86 -10.80 17.67
CA THR A 121 0.49 -10.22 17.62
C THR A 121 1.20 -10.57 16.32
N THR A 122 2.03 -9.65 15.84
CA THR A 122 2.79 -9.80 14.59
C THR A 122 4.26 -9.44 14.85
N LYS A 123 5.19 -10.19 14.24
CA LYS A 123 6.62 -9.85 14.25
C LYS A 123 6.91 -8.74 13.23
N PRO A 124 7.78 -7.77 13.54
CA PRO A 124 8.13 -6.68 12.64
C PRO A 124 8.99 -7.18 11.45
N LYS A 125 9.21 -6.32 10.46
CA LYS A 125 10.21 -6.55 9.42
C LYS A 125 11.61 -6.60 10.04
N LYS A 126 12.49 -7.45 9.48
CA LYS A 126 13.95 -7.41 9.74
C LYS A 126 14.46 -6.00 9.38
N PRO A 127 15.35 -5.34 10.15
CA PRO A 127 16.30 -5.84 11.15
C PRO A 127 15.76 -5.97 12.58
N ASN A 128 14.53 -5.50 12.83
CA ASN A 128 13.99 -5.39 14.18
C ASN A 128 13.45 -6.74 14.67
N SER A 129 13.49 -6.95 15.99
CA SER A 129 12.88 -8.10 16.67
C SER A 129 12.01 -7.59 17.82
N ALA A 130 10.71 -7.89 17.78
CA ALA A 130 9.76 -7.52 18.83
C ALA A 130 8.44 -8.27 18.62
N VAL A 131 7.53 -8.16 19.59
CA VAL A 131 6.14 -8.58 19.45
C VAL A 131 5.27 -7.33 19.37
N ARG A 132 4.62 -7.11 18.22
CA ARG A 132 3.74 -5.95 18.01
C ARG A 132 2.28 -6.37 18.12
N LYS A 133 1.51 -5.68 18.97
CA LYS A 133 0.08 -5.92 19.16
C LYS A 133 -0.72 -5.21 18.08
N VAL A 134 -1.57 -5.94 17.37
CA VAL A 134 -2.40 -5.43 16.27
C VAL A 134 -3.82 -5.99 16.36
N ALA A 135 -4.77 -5.26 15.80
CA ALA A 135 -6.14 -5.73 15.65
C ALA A 135 -6.57 -5.66 14.18
N ARG A 136 -7.33 -6.65 13.73
CA ARG A 136 -8.15 -6.53 12.53
C ARG A 136 -9.45 -5.86 12.92
N VAL A 137 -9.76 -4.74 12.30
CA VAL A 137 -10.90 -3.89 12.63
C VAL A 137 -11.78 -3.75 11.40
N LYS A 138 -13.07 -4.04 11.51
CA LYS A 138 -14.08 -3.68 10.52
C LYS A 138 -14.57 -2.27 10.84
N LEU A 139 -14.25 -1.31 9.97
CA LEU A 139 -14.71 0.08 10.13
C LEU A 139 -16.22 0.16 9.85
N SER A 140 -16.85 1.24 10.33
CA SER A 140 -18.26 1.55 10.01
C SER A 140 -18.55 1.58 8.50
N ASN A 141 -17.54 1.91 7.69
CA ASN A 141 -17.60 1.89 6.22
C ASN A 141 -17.64 0.48 5.59
N GLY A 142 -17.60 -0.59 6.40
CA GLY A 142 -17.51 -1.98 5.93
C GLY A 142 -16.09 -2.42 5.53
N LYS A 143 -15.16 -1.49 5.30
CA LYS A 143 -13.74 -1.79 5.01
C LYS A 143 -13.07 -2.42 6.22
N VAL A 144 -12.35 -3.52 6.00
CA VAL A 144 -11.56 -4.21 7.03
C VAL A 144 -10.11 -3.74 6.95
N VAL A 145 -9.57 -3.27 8.07
CA VAL A 145 -8.20 -2.75 8.17
C VAL A 145 -7.45 -3.42 9.31
N ILE A 146 -6.11 -3.43 9.22
CA ILE A 146 -5.26 -3.82 10.34
C ILE A 146 -4.78 -2.54 11.01
N ALA A 147 -5.05 -2.41 12.30
CA ALA A 147 -4.70 -1.25 13.11
C ALA A 147 -3.72 -1.65 14.23
N TYR A 148 -2.72 -0.79 14.46
CA TYR A 148 -1.75 -0.95 15.53
C TYR A 148 -2.32 -0.48 16.87
N ILE A 149 -2.03 -1.23 17.93
CA ILE A 149 -2.42 -0.89 19.29
C ILE A 149 -1.22 -0.22 19.97
N PRO A 150 -1.27 1.09 20.23
CA PRO A 150 -0.13 1.80 20.79
C PRO A 150 -0.02 1.58 22.31
N GLY A 151 1.22 1.63 22.81
CA GLY A 151 1.53 1.57 24.23
C GLY A 151 1.66 0.16 24.81
N GLU A 152 1.73 0.13 26.13
CA GLU A 152 1.88 -1.06 26.95
C GLU A 152 0.51 -1.58 27.39
N GLY A 153 0.38 -2.90 27.46
CA GLY A 153 -0.93 -3.54 27.71
C GLY A 153 -2.03 -3.17 26.71
N HIS A 154 -3.15 -3.88 26.78
CA HIS A 154 -4.43 -3.49 26.16
C HIS A 154 -5.54 -4.40 26.68
N ASN A 155 -6.76 -3.89 26.70
CA ASN A 155 -7.97 -4.61 27.11
C ASN A 155 -8.81 -5.08 25.90
N LEU A 156 -8.32 -4.92 24.66
CA LEU A 156 -9.14 -5.23 23.49
C LEU A 156 -9.33 -6.72 23.35
N GLN A 157 -10.58 -7.09 23.12
CA GLN A 157 -11.00 -8.44 22.80
C GLN A 157 -11.65 -8.43 21.41
N GLU A 158 -12.15 -9.58 20.98
CA GLU A 158 -13.04 -9.64 19.83
C GLU A 158 -14.31 -8.83 20.14
N HIS A 159 -14.87 -8.19 19.12
CA HIS A 159 -16.06 -7.33 19.21
C HIS A 159 -15.92 -6.03 20.00
N SER A 160 -14.77 -5.75 20.61
CA SER A 160 -14.53 -4.43 21.21
C SER A 160 -14.62 -3.33 20.16
N VAL A 161 -15.28 -2.24 20.54
CA VAL A 161 -15.51 -1.06 19.72
C VAL A 161 -14.36 -0.07 19.93
N VAL A 162 -13.77 0.36 18.82
CA VAL A 162 -12.54 1.15 18.84
C VAL A 162 -12.61 2.34 17.88
N LEU A 163 -11.83 3.37 18.21
CA LEU A 163 -11.68 4.54 17.36
C LEU A 163 -10.33 4.49 16.64
N VAL A 164 -10.38 4.51 15.30
CA VAL A 164 -9.21 4.32 14.44
C VAL A 164 -8.81 5.65 13.80
N ARG A 165 -7.52 5.95 13.83
CA ARG A 165 -6.89 7.08 13.12
C ARG A 165 -5.88 6.61 12.09
N GLY A 166 -5.53 7.53 11.20
CA GLY A 166 -4.45 7.34 10.23
C GLY A 166 -3.07 7.30 10.88
N GLY A 167 -2.15 6.51 10.30
CA GLY A 167 -0.74 6.51 10.68
C GLY A 167 -0.09 5.19 10.32
N ARG A 168 0.94 5.21 9.46
CA ARG A 168 1.67 4.00 9.09
C ARG A 168 2.65 3.62 10.19
N VAL A 169 2.67 2.35 10.57
CA VAL A 169 3.75 1.79 11.39
C VAL A 169 4.89 1.40 10.45
N PRO A 170 6.09 1.98 10.59
CA PRO A 170 7.19 1.72 9.65
C PRO A 170 7.73 0.28 9.75
N ASP A 171 7.57 -0.35 10.91
CA ASP A 171 8.06 -1.69 11.22
C ASP A 171 7.17 -2.81 10.64
N LEU A 172 5.87 -2.58 10.57
CA LEU A 172 4.89 -3.61 10.18
C LEU A 172 4.43 -3.37 8.74
N PRO A 173 4.62 -4.35 7.83
CA PRO A 173 4.05 -4.25 6.49
C PRO A 173 2.52 -4.29 6.56
N GLY A 174 1.85 -3.46 5.76
CA GLY A 174 0.39 -3.42 5.66
C GLY A 174 -0.36 -2.70 6.79
N VAL A 175 0.29 -2.35 7.90
CA VAL A 175 -0.35 -1.66 9.04
C VAL A 175 -0.27 -0.14 8.87
N ARG A 176 -1.38 0.44 8.38
CA ARG A 176 -1.50 1.87 8.00
C ARG A 176 -2.31 2.71 8.98
N TYR A 177 -2.84 2.10 10.03
CA TYR A 177 -3.78 2.70 10.95
C TYR A 177 -3.37 2.43 12.40
N HIS A 178 -3.77 3.33 13.29
CA HIS A 178 -3.57 3.22 14.72
C HIS A 178 -4.91 3.31 15.44
N ILE A 179 -5.04 2.58 16.55
CA ILE A 179 -6.16 2.76 17.46
C ILE A 179 -5.83 3.89 18.46
N ILE A 180 -6.80 4.72 18.76
CA ILE A 180 -6.69 5.79 19.76
C ILE A 180 -6.93 5.19 21.15
N ARG A 181 -6.06 5.50 22.12
CA ARG A 181 -6.23 5.10 23.53
C ARG A 181 -7.14 6.07 24.27
N GLY A 182 -7.81 5.57 25.31
CA GLY A 182 -8.74 6.37 26.12
C GLY A 182 -10.04 6.73 25.39
N ALA A 183 -10.39 5.97 24.35
CA ALA A 183 -11.58 6.22 23.54
C ALA A 183 -12.36 4.91 23.36
N LEU A 184 -13.69 4.99 23.52
CA LEU A 184 -14.60 3.84 23.48
C LEU A 184 -14.13 2.75 24.45
N ASP A 185 -13.99 1.51 23.98
CA ASP A 185 -13.66 0.37 24.86
C ASP A 185 -12.15 0.27 25.17
N LEU A 186 -11.30 1.05 24.47
CA LEU A 186 -9.86 1.03 24.68
C LEU A 186 -9.44 1.97 25.82
N GLN A 187 -9.17 1.39 26.98
CA GLN A 187 -8.64 2.09 28.14
C GLN A 187 -7.26 2.75 27.88
N GLY A 188 -6.95 3.76 28.70
CA GLY A 188 -5.64 4.41 28.75
C GLY A 188 -4.50 3.46 29.08
N VAL A 189 -3.25 3.93 28.99
CA VAL A 189 -2.09 3.20 29.53
C VAL A 189 -1.89 3.65 30.99
N PRO A 190 -1.97 2.75 31.99
CA PRO A 190 -1.82 3.13 33.39
C PRO A 190 -0.39 3.61 33.69
N ASN A 191 -0.24 4.42 34.74
CA ASN A 191 1.05 4.85 35.31
C ASN A 191 2.01 5.56 34.34
N ARG A 192 1.48 6.15 33.26
CA ARG A 192 2.31 6.85 32.28
C ARG A 192 2.45 8.33 32.65
N MET A 193 3.66 8.77 33.01
CA MET A 193 3.90 10.16 33.39
C MET A 193 4.10 11.12 32.20
N THR A 194 4.61 10.62 31.08
CA THR A 194 4.94 11.46 29.89
C THR A 194 4.07 11.13 28.68
N SER A 195 3.81 12.14 27.84
CA SER A 195 2.93 12.01 26.65
C SER A 195 1.51 11.51 26.99
N ARG A 196 0.98 11.92 28.15
CA ARG A 196 -0.29 11.43 28.72
C ARG A 196 -1.47 11.50 27.75
N SER A 197 -1.62 12.65 27.12
CA SER A 197 -2.68 12.92 26.13
C SER A 197 -2.68 11.96 24.93
N LYS A 198 -1.52 11.41 24.54
CA LYS A 198 -1.42 10.49 23.40
C LYS A 198 -1.92 9.08 23.73
N TYR A 199 -1.83 8.68 25.00
CA TYR A 199 -2.14 7.33 25.46
C TYR A 199 -3.35 7.27 26.39
N GLY A 200 -4.10 8.37 26.53
CA GLY A 200 -5.34 8.43 27.30
C GLY A 200 -5.13 8.13 28.79
N SER A 201 -3.97 8.49 29.33
CA SER A 201 -3.64 8.30 30.74
C SER A 201 -3.96 9.60 31.50
N GLU A 202 -4.86 9.51 32.48
CA GLU A 202 -5.23 10.62 33.37
C GLU A 202 -4.21 10.90 34.45
#